data_AF-A0A167D9L9-F1
#
_entry.id   AF-A0A167D9L9-F1
#
_cell.length_a   1.000
_cell.length_b   1.000
_cell.length_c   1.000
_cell.angle_alpha   90.00
_cell.angle_beta   90.00
_cell.angle_gamma   90.00
#
_symmetry.space_group_name_H-M   'P 1'
#
loop_
_entity.id
_entity.type
_entity.pdbx_description
1 polymer ?
#
loop_
_entity_poly.entity_id
_entity_poly.type
_entity_poly.pdbx_seq_one_letter_code
_entity_poly.pdbx_strand_id
1 'polypeptide(L)'
;MSWEDWLTIDPMPSAKELKTPTLMIHSDGAVLPDYTKRYFADIASEEKKLHWMETDLASPYHQFNFYDQDAEVNESIVQASTWFNTHL
;
A
#
# COMPACT_ATOMS: atom_id res chain seq x y z
N MET A 1 -7.60 -29.52 -2.71
CA MET A 1 -7.48 -28.06 -2.90
C MET A 1 -6.02 -27.71 -2.66
N SER A 2 -5.20 -27.61 -3.71
CA SER A 2 -3.79 -27.22 -3.57
C SER A 2 -3.70 -25.70 -3.52
N TRP A 3 -2.92 -25.19 -2.58
CA TRP A 3 -2.60 -23.76 -2.41
C TRP A 3 -1.49 -23.32 -3.38
N GLU A 4 -1.20 -24.11 -4.40
CA GLU A 4 0.03 -24.01 -5.20
C GLU A 4 0.11 -22.69 -5.98
N ASP A 5 -1.00 -22.25 -6.57
CA ASP A 5 -1.06 -20.94 -7.22
C ASP A 5 -0.84 -19.80 -6.20
N TRP A 6 -1.44 -19.90 -5.01
CA TRP A 6 -1.22 -18.92 -3.94
C TRP A 6 0.22 -18.87 -3.43
N LEU A 7 0.93 -20.00 -3.46
CA LEU A 7 2.32 -20.11 -3.00
C LEU A 7 3.35 -19.72 -4.07
N THR A 8 2.95 -19.62 -5.34
CA THR A 8 3.85 -19.33 -6.47
C THR A 8 3.65 -17.95 -7.10
N ILE A 9 2.61 -17.22 -6.71
CA ILE A 9 2.41 -15.84 -7.14
C ILE A 9 3.46 -14.93 -6.51
N ASP A 10 4.25 -14.27 -7.35
CA ASP A 10 5.13 -13.16 -6.99
C ASP A 10 4.61 -11.88 -7.68
N PRO A 11 4.06 -10.90 -6.93
CA PRO A 11 3.61 -9.66 -7.53
C PRO A 11 4.78 -8.72 -7.88
N MET A 12 5.98 -8.90 -7.32
CA MET A 12 7.07 -7.93 -7.44
C MET A 12 7.45 -7.55 -8.88
N PRO A 13 7.46 -8.48 -9.87
CA PRO A 13 7.74 -8.12 -11.25
C PRO A 13 6.74 -7.13 -11.86
N SER A 14 5.49 -7.10 -11.39
CA SER A 14 4.45 -6.25 -11.98
C SER A 14 4.60 -4.76 -11.64
N ALA A 15 5.33 -4.43 -10.56
CA ALA A 15 5.60 -3.04 -10.18
C ALA A 15 6.21 -2.23 -11.35
N LYS A 16 7.15 -2.84 -12.08
CA LYS A 16 7.84 -2.22 -13.22
C LYS A 16 6.95 -1.95 -14.43
N GLU A 17 5.76 -2.55 -14.45
CA GLU A 17 4.77 -2.33 -15.51
C GLU A 17 3.73 -1.26 -15.12
N LEU A 18 3.70 -0.82 -13.86
CA LEU A 18 2.79 0.23 -13.39
C LEU A 18 3.28 1.61 -13.84
N LYS A 19 2.70 2.10 -14.93
CA LYS A 19 2.97 3.43 -15.52
C LYS A 19 1.91 4.48 -15.20
N THR A 20 0.83 4.09 -14.53
CA THR A 20 -0.26 4.99 -14.12
C THR A 20 0.09 5.67 -12.79
N PRO A 21 -0.48 6.86 -12.51
CA PRO A 21 -0.30 7.51 -11.22
C PRO A 21 -0.72 6.58 -10.08
N THR A 22 0.18 6.32 -9.13
CA THR A 22 -0.04 5.32 -8.07
C THR A 22 0.12 5.90 -6.67
N LEU A 23 -0.92 5.79 -5.85
CA LEU A 23 -0.89 6.05 -4.42
C LEU A 23 -0.86 4.74 -3.65
N MET A 24 0.06 4.62 -2.69
CA MET A 24 0.06 3.57 -1.67
C MET A 24 -0.03 4.21 -0.28
N ILE A 25 -0.84 3.64 0.60
CA ILE A 25 -1.04 4.09 1.99
C ILE A 25 -0.76 2.89 2.89
N HIS A 26 0.17 3.01 3.83
CA HIS A 26 0.61 1.89 4.68
C HIS A 26 1.25 2.36 6.00
N SER A 27 1.80 1.45 6.79
CA SER A 27 2.55 1.74 8.03
C SER A 27 3.52 0.62 8.40
N ASP A 28 4.44 0.87 9.34
CA ASP A 28 5.35 -0.17 9.85
C ASP A 28 4.63 -1.25 10.67
N GLY A 29 3.43 -0.95 11.20
CA GLY A 29 2.59 -1.91 11.92
C GLY A 29 1.68 -2.76 11.03
N ALA A 30 1.66 -2.53 9.72
CA ALA A 30 0.79 -3.25 8.79
C ALA A 30 1.49 -4.48 8.19
N VAL A 31 0.78 -5.29 7.39
CA VAL A 31 1.35 -6.54 6.85
C VAL A 31 2.50 -6.23 5.87
N LEU A 32 3.64 -6.92 6.05
CA LEU A 32 4.80 -6.91 5.14
C LEU A 32 5.29 -5.49 4.72
N PRO A 33 5.64 -4.60 5.67
CA PRO A 33 5.97 -3.20 5.37
C PRO A 33 7.18 -3.04 4.44
N ASP A 34 8.19 -3.89 4.59
CA ASP A 34 9.39 -3.86 3.74
C ASP A 34 9.09 -4.25 2.29
N TYR A 35 8.14 -5.17 2.09
CA TYR A 35 7.71 -5.57 0.75
C TYR A 35 6.95 -4.43 0.08
N THR A 36 6.10 -3.70 0.81
CA THR A 36 5.44 -2.49 0.33
C THR A 36 6.45 -1.43 -0.11
N LYS A 37 7.46 -1.15 0.73
CA LYS A 37 8.54 -0.18 0.41
C LYS A 37 9.30 -0.61 -0.85
N ARG A 38 9.65 -1.90 -0.96
CA ARG A 38 10.34 -2.45 -2.13
C ARG A 38 9.47 -2.39 -3.39
N TYR A 39 8.20 -2.77 -3.30
CA TYR A 39 7.27 -2.73 -4.43
C TYR A 39 7.10 -1.30 -4.94
N PHE A 40 6.88 -0.35 -4.02
CA PHE A 40 6.79 1.08 -4.34
C PHE A 40 8.05 1.61 -5.02
N ALA A 41 9.24 1.22 -4.54
CA ALA A 41 10.51 1.61 -5.16
C ALA A 41 10.61 1.14 -6.62
N ASP A 42 10.12 -0.07 -6.91
CA ASP A 42 10.15 -0.68 -8.25
C ASP A 42 9.04 -0.18 -9.21
N ILE A 43 8.06 0.60 -8.73
CA ILE A 43 7.00 1.19 -9.59
C ILE A 43 7.64 2.10 -10.66
N ALA A 44 7.28 1.87 -11.93
CA ALA A 44 7.82 2.60 -13.08
C ALA A 44 7.23 4.00 -13.30
N SER A 45 6.03 4.29 -12.76
CA SER A 45 5.45 5.62 -12.79
C SER A 45 6.29 6.60 -11.98
N GLU A 46 6.61 7.76 -12.57
CA GLU A 46 7.20 8.89 -11.87
C GLU A 46 6.16 9.59 -10.97
N GLU A 47 4.89 9.50 -11.33
CA GLU A 47 3.77 10.00 -10.52
C GLU A 47 3.37 8.93 -9.51
N LYS A 48 4.18 8.78 -8.46
CA LYS A 48 3.92 7.83 -7.37
C LYS A 48 4.08 8.47 -6.00
N LYS A 49 3.20 8.08 -5.06
CA LYS A 49 3.26 8.53 -3.67
C LYS A 49 3.08 7.36 -2.70
N LEU A 50 3.93 7.31 -1.70
CA LEU A 50 3.80 6.43 -0.55
C LEU A 50 3.49 7.29 0.68
N HIS A 51 2.24 7.23 1.15
CA HIS A 51 1.84 7.83 2.42
C HIS A 51 2.05 6.81 3.54
N TRP A 52 2.85 7.16 4.53
CA TRP A 52 3.22 6.26 5.62
C TRP A 52 2.65 6.79 6.95
N MET A 53 1.75 6.02 7.55
CA MET A 53 1.16 6.35 8.84
C MET A 53 2.06 5.85 9.96
N GLU A 54 2.33 6.74 10.92
CA GLU A 54 3.07 6.39 12.14
C GLU A 54 2.21 5.52 13.07
N THR A 55 2.83 4.55 13.72
CA THR A 55 2.16 3.67 14.68
C THR A 55 3.18 3.04 15.63
N ASP A 56 2.76 2.85 16.88
CA ASP A 56 3.54 2.10 17.89
C ASP A 56 3.22 0.60 17.86
N LEU A 57 2.25 0.18 17.03
CA LEU A 57 1.87 -1.21 16.90
C LEU A 57 2.87 -1.97 16.02
N ALA A 58 3.33 -3.12 16.49
CA ALA A 58 4.17 -4.01 15.68
C ALA A 58 3.38 -4.60 14.50
N SER A 59 4.07 -4.91 13.40
CA SER A 59 3.48 -5.68 12.30
C SER A 59 3.00 -7.06 12.78
N PRO A 60 1.79 -7.52 12.40
CA PRO A 60 0.87 -6.94 11.42
C PRO A 60 -0.33 -6.18 12.05
N TYR A 61 -0.27 -5.82 13.33
CA TYR A 61 -1.47 -5.44 14.10
C TYR A 61 -2.15 -4.16 13.60
N HIS A 62 -1.39 -3.18 13.10
CA HIS A 62 -1.96 -1.95 12.56
C HIS A 62 -2.72 -2.15 11.24
N GLN A 63 -2.53 -3.29 10.56
CA GLN A 63 -3.24 -3.62 9.31
C GLN A 63 -4.76 -3.51 9.47
N PHE A 64 -5.29 -3.98 10.59
CA PHE A 64 -6.73 -4.03 10.82
C PHE A 64 -7.32 -2.64 11.07
N ASN A 65 -6.51 -1.68 11.55
CA ASN A 65 -6.99 -0.33 11.78
C ASN A 65 -7.44 0.36 10.50
N PHE A 66 -6.76 0.11 9.39
CA PHE A 66 -7.15 0.64 8.07
C PHE A 66 -8.54 0.18 7.60
N TYR A 67 -9.16 -0.81 8.27
CA TYR A 67 -10.44 -1.36 7.85
C TYR A 67 -11.61 -0.68 8.57
N ASP A 68 -11.43 -0.28 9.84
CA ASP A 68 -12.54 0.14 10.69
C ASP A 68 -12.22 1.19 11.77
N GLN A 69 -10.98 1.65 11.90
CA GLN A 69 -10.63 2.69 12.87
C GLN A 69 -10.71 4.07 12.23
N ASP A 70 -11.42 4.98 12.89
CA ASP A 70 -11.73 6.30 12.34
C ASP A 70 -10.48 7.08 11.90
N ALA A 71 -9.36 6.99 12.61
CA ALA A 71 -8.16 7.75 12.28
C ALA A 71 -7.55 7.30 10.93
N GLU A 72 -7.33 6.00 10.77
CA GLU A 72 -6.72 5.40 9.60
C GLU A 72 -7.65 5.44 8.39
N VAL A 73 -8.96 5.21 8.61
CA VAL A 73 -9.97 5.30 7.55
C VAL A 73 -10.09 6.73 7.04
N ASN A 74 -10.23 7.73 7.93
CA ASN A 74 -10.39 9.12 7.51
C ASN A 74 -9.14 9.65 6.81
N GLU A 75 -7.94 9.37 7.32
CA GLU A 75 -6.69 9.76 6.65
C GLU A 75 -6.58 9.10 5.26
N SER A 76 -6.92 7.81 5.15
CA SER A 76 -6.90 7.09 3.88
C SER A 76 -7.87 7.70 2.86
N ILE A 77 -9.08 8.09 3.28
CA ILE A 77 -10.08 8.76 2.44
C ILE A 77 -9.56 10.13 1.97
N VAL A 78 -8.94 10.91 2.87
CA VAL A 78 -8.38 12.21 2.52
C VAL A 78 -7.29 12.05 1.46
N GLN A 79 -6.30 11.18 1.70
CA GLN A 79 -5.20 10.94 0.76
C GLN A 79 -5.69 10.44 -0.59
N ALA A 80 -6.62 9.47 -0.60
CA ALA A 80 -7.20 8.93 -1.83
C ALA A 80 -7.99 9.99 -2.60
N SER A 81 -8.86 10.75 -1.91
CA SER A 81 -9.68 11.79 -2.55
C SER A 81 -8.82 12.88 -3.16
N THR A 82 -7.79 13.34 -2.44
CA THR A 82 -6.82 14.32 -2.97
C THR A 82 -6.08 13.76 -4.19
N TRP A 83 -5.64 12.50 -4.14
CA TRP A 83 -4.94 11.87 -5.25
C TRP A 83 -5.78 11.80 -6.52
N PHE A 84 -7.02 11.31 -6.40
CA PHE A 84 -7.93 11.21 -7.54
C PHE A 84 -8.30 12.58 -8.10
N ASN A 85 -8.62 13.58 -7.27
CA ASN A 85 -8.91 14.94 -7.74
C ASN A 85 -7.72 15.62 -8.44
N THR A 86 -6.50 15.12 -8.25
CA THR A 86 -5.29 15.65 -8.89
C THR A 86 -4.99 14.97 -10.23
N HIS A 87 -5.37 13.70 -10.39
CA HIS A 87 -4.96 12.86 -11.53
C HIS A 87 -6.13 12.33 -12.38
N LEU A 88 -7.39 12.69 -12.06
CA LEU A 88 -8.59 12.50 -12.89
C LEU A 88 -9.04 13.85 -13.49
#